data_AF-A0A2R6AJT6-F1
#
_entry.id   AF-A0A2R6AJT6-F1
#
_cell.length_a   1.000
_cell.length_b   1.000
_cell.length_c   1.000
_cell.angle_alpha   90.00
_cell.angle_beta   90.00
_cell.angle_gamma   90.00
#
_symmetry.space_group_name_H-M   'P 1'
#
loop_
_entity.id
_entity.type
_entity.pdbx_description
1 polymer ?
#
loop_
_entity_poly.entity_id
_entity_poly.type
_entity_poly.pdbx_seq_one_letter_code
_entity_poly.pdbx_strand_id
1 'polypeptide(L)'
;MYKEKLIKSIHELFSALKSLELDEGIRVHCRYDGKECYAFITKPCEKFTVVVHTKKEDGAPGDRVFFSEKLDYDEIKTLLKSWTKEGFKAYRY
;
A
#
# COMPACT_ATOMS: atom_id res chain seq x y z
N MET A 1 20.55 -1.73 5.31
CA MET A 1 19.80 -3.00 5.29
C MET A 1 18.41 -2.67 5.83
N TYR A 2 17.48 -2.28 4.96
CA TYR A 2 16.13 -1.85 5.36
C TYR A 2 15.38 -3.07 5.93
N LYS A 3 15.07 -3.04 7.22
CA LYS A 3 14.30 -4.10 7.88
C LYS A 3 12.83 -3.87 7.57
N GLU A 4 12.25 -4.70 6.70
CA GLU A 4 10.82 -4.67 6.46
C GLU A 4 10.05 -4.85 7.77
N LYS A 5 9.30 -3.82 8.19
CA LYS A 5 8.50 -3.90 9.42
C LYS A 5 7.09 -4.37 9.06
N LEU A 6 6.72 -5.55 9.56
CA LEU A 6 5.37 -6.09 9.41
C LEU A 6 4.37 -5.21 10.17
N ILE A 7 3.31 -4.83 9.47
CA ILE A 7 2.16 -4.09 9.99
C ILE A 7 1.04 -5.09 10.27
N LYS A 8 0.59 -5.17 11.52
CA LYS A 8 -0.32 -6.24 11.97
C LYS A 8 -1.80 -5.87 11.93
N SER A 9 -2.12 -4.58 11.78
CA SER A 9 -3.49 -4.10 11.82
C SER A 9 -3.70 -2.86 10.94
N ILE A 10 -4.95 -2.59 10.58
CA ILE A 10 -5.30 -1.41 9.79
C ILE A 10 -5.00 -0.09 10.52
N HIS A 11 -5.09 -0.11 11.86
CA HIS A 11 -4.71 1.03 12.69
C HIS A 11 -3.20 1.28 12.62
N GLU A 12 -2.39 0.22 12.68
CA GLU A 12 -0.94 0.32 12.48
C GLU A 12 -0.59 0.79 11.06
N LEU A 13 -1.34 0.36 10.03
CA LEU A 13 -1.15 0.82 8.65
C LEU A 13 -1.35 2.33 8.55
N PHE A 14 -2.43 2.85 9.11
CA PHE A 14 -2.71 4.30 9.11
C PHE A 14 -1.70 5.09 9.93
N SER A 15 -1.26 4.54 11.06
CA SER A 15 -0.17 5.13 11.85
C SER A 15 1.15 5.16 11.06
N ALA A 16 1.46 4.09 10.33
CA ALA A 16 2.64 4.01 9.48
C ALA A 16 2.58 5.00 8.32
N LEU A 17 1.42 5.20 7.69
CA LEU A 17 1.23 6.21 6.64
C LEU A 17 1.41 7.64 7.17
N LYS A 18 0.87 7.93 8.37
CA LYS A 18 0.99 9.24 8.99
C LYS A 18 2.44 9.57 9.34
N SER A 19 3.22 8.55 9.73
CA SER A 19 4.64 8.66 10.08
C SER A 19 5.58 8.32 8.93
N LEU A 20 5.07 8.25 7.69
CA LEU A 20 5.89 7.97 6.52
C LEU A 20 6.75 9.19 6.20
N GLU A 21 8.05 8.98 6.14
CA GLU A 21 9.03 9.99 5.75
C GLU A 21 9.11 10.11 4.22
N LEU A 22 9.81 11.13 3.74
CA LEU A 22 10.09 11.25 2.30
C LEU A 22 10.94 10.04 1.85
N ASP A 23 10.66 9.56 0.65
CA ASP A 23 11.31 8.38 0.03
C ASP A 23 11.07 7.02 0.71
N GLU A 24 10.25 6.96 1.77
CA GLU A 24 9.78 5.70 2.33
C GLU A 24 8.54 5.17 1.63
N GLY A 25 8.31 3.86 1.78
CA GLY A 25 7.16 3.19 1.20
C GLY A 25 6.49 2.17 2.11
N ILE A 26 5.23 1.90 1.80
CA ILE A 26 4.49 0.77 2.37
C ILE A 26 3.99 -0.09 1.23
N ARG A 27 4.28 -1.38 1.30
CA ARG A 27 3.69 -2.39 0.43
C ARG A 27 2.54 -3.05 1.17
N VAL A 28 1.37 -3.04 0.57
CA VAL A 28 0.15 -3.68 1.08
C VAL A 28 -0.25 -4.80 0.14
N HIS A 29 -0.38 -6.02 0.67
CA HIS A 29 -0.95 -7.17 0.00
C HIS A 29 -2.46 -7.08 0.23
N CYS A 30 -3.20 -6.80 -0.83
CA CYS A 30 -4.63 -6.53 -0.77
C CYS A 30 -5.37 -7.25 -1.90
N ARG A 31 -6.71 -7.17 -1.88
CA ARG A 31 -7.54 -7.64 -2.99
C ARG A 31 -8.11 -6.46 -3.75
N TYR A 32 -7.85 -6.40 -5.05
CA TYR A 32 -8.40 -5.40 -5.94
C TYR A 32 -9.13 -6.10 -7.08
N ASP A 33 -10.41 -5.76 -7.28
CA ASP A 33 -11.26 -6.36 -8.31
C ASP A 33 -11.25 -7.90 -8.30
N GLY A 34 -11.36 -8.49 -7.10
CA GLY A 34 -11.36 -9.95 -6.90
C GLY A 34 -10.00 -10.64 -7.04
N LYS A 35 -8.93 -9.94 -7.42
CA LYS A 35 -7.57 -10.48 -7.61
C LYS A 35 -6.63 -10.10 -6.47
N GLU A 36 -5.74 -11.01 -6.09
CA GLU A 36 -4.63 -10.67 -5.19
C GLU A 36 -3.70 -9.66 -5.87
N CYS A 37 -3.37 -8.59 -5.15
CA CYS A 37 -2.59 -7.48 -5.66
C CYS A 37 -1.58 -6.97 -4.61
N TYR A 38 -0.56 -6.27 -5.11
CA TYR A 38 0.38 -5.49 -4.32
C TYR A 38 0.12 -4.01 -4.56
N ALA A 39 -0.33 -3.29 -3.53
CA ALA A 39 -0.39 -1.84 -3.51
C ALA A 39 0.90 -1.28 -2.90
N PHE A 40 1.63 -0.49 -3.67
CA PHE A 40 2.81 0.24 -3.25
C PHE A 40 2.42 1.68 -3.00
N ILE A 41 2.63 2.14 -1.77
CA ILE A 41 2.31 3.47 -1.33
C ILE A 41 3.62 4.17 -1.03
N THR A 42 3.89 5.29 -1.68
CA THR A 42 5.09 6.09 -1.42
C THR A 42 4.68 7.52 -1.11
N LYS A 43 5.59 8.25 -0.47
CA LYS A 43 5.42 9.66 -0.16
C LYS A 43 6.58 10.47 -0.75
N PRO A 44 6.55 10.73 -2.07
CA PRO A 44 7.61 11.49 -2.73
C PRO A 44 7.59 12.98 -2.34
N CYS A 45 6.49 13.48 -1.76
CA CYS A 45 6.34 14.85 -1.28
C CYS A 45 5.34 14.90 -0.11
N GLU A 46 4.70 16.04 0.14
CA GLU A 46 3.62 16.16 1.15
C GLU A 46 2.39 15.29 0.85
N LYS A 47 2.32 14.71 -0.36
CA LYS A 47 1.23 13.87 -0.84
C LYS A 47 1.68 12.44 -1.11
N PHE A 48 0.72 11.52 -1.12
CA PHE A 48 0.95 10.11 -1.38
C PHE A 48 0.79 9.76 -2.86
N THR A 49 1.56 8.78 -3.29
CA THR A 49 1.39 8.09 -4.56
C THR A 49 1.09 6.63 -4.28
N VAL A 50 0.15 6.05 -5.02
CA VAL A 50 -0.22 4.64 -4.91
C VAL A 50 -0.19 3.98 -6.28
N VAL A 51 0.43 2.80 -6.32
CA VAL A 51 0.51 1.97 -7.51
C VAL A 51 0.08 0.56 -7.14
N VAL A 52 -0.89 0.00 -7.84
CA VAL A 52 -1.36 -1.37 -7.60
C VAL A 52 -0.95 -2.25 -8.76
N HIS A 53 -0.29 -3.35 -8.44
CA HIS A 53 0.07 -4.40 -9.37
C HIS A 53 -0.67 -5.68 -9.02
N THR A 54 -1.03 -6.49 -10.01
CA THR A 54 -1.46 -7.87 -9.74
C THR A 54 -0.34 -8.67 -9.10
N LYS A 55 -0.70 -9.71 -8.35
CA LYS A 55 0.25 -10.71 -7.88
C LYS A 55 0.31 -11.87 -8.88
N LYS A 56 1.51 -12.21 -9.32
CA LYS A 56 1.78 -13.40 -10.13
C LYS A 56 1.85 -14.67 -9.27
N GLU A 57 1.80 -15.83 -9.89
CA GLU A 57 1.90 -17.14 -9.21
C GLU A 57 3.24 -17.32 -8.45
N ASP A 58 4.32 -16.72 -8.95
CA ASP A 58 5.64 -16.70 -8.33
C ASP A 58 5.75 -15.71 -7.15
N GLY A 59 4.69 -14.95 -6.85
CA GLY A 59 4.67 -13.92 -5.82
C GLY A 59 5.29 -12.59 -6.24
N ALA A 60 5.69 -12.42 -7.51
CA ALA A 60 6.19 -11.16 -8.02
C ALA A 60 5.06 -10.19 -8.41
N PRO A 61 5.32 -8.87 -8.43
CA PRO A 61 4.42 -7.91 -9.05
C PRO A 61 4.24 -8.19 -10.56
N GLY A 62 2.98 -8.18 -10.99
CA GLY A 62 2.57 -8.28 -12.38
C GLY A 62 2.15 -6.94 -12.96
N ASP A 63 1.10 -6.96 -13.77
CA ASP A 63 0.60 -5.80 -14.48
C ASP A 63 0.08 -4.73 -13.51
N ARG A 64 0.34 -3.46 -13.87
CA ARG A 64 -0.21 -2.32 -13.14
C ARG A 64 -1.70 -2.19 -13.46
N VAL A 65 -2.54 -2.29 -12.44
CA VAL A 65 -4.01 -2.22 -12.55
C VAL A 65 -4.61 -0.93 -12.00
N PHE A 66 -3.88 -0.23 -11.13
CA PHE A 66 -4.31 1.07 -10.61
C PHE A 66 -3.09 1.98 -10.38
N PHE A 67 -3.27 3.26 -10.64
CA PHE A 67 -2.28 4.30 -10.38
C PHE A 67 -3.00 5.58 -9.97
N SER A 68 -2.57 6.18 -8.87
CA SER A 68 -3.00 7.52 -8.49
C SER A 68 -1.87 8.24 -7.78
N GLU A 69 -1.73 9.52 -8.08
CA GLU A 69 -0.72 10.40 -7.48
C GLU A 69 -1.40 11.57 -6.77
N LYS A 70 -0.63 12.29 -5.95
CA LYS A 70 -1.08 13.51 -5.26
C LYS A 70 -2.29 13.29 -4.34
N LEU A 71 -2.41 12.10 -3.77
CA LEU A 71 -3.43 11.75 -2.80
C LEU A 71 -3.13 12.36 -1.44
N ASP A 72 -4.13 12.91 -0.77
CA ASP A 72 -4.03 13.24 0.64
C ASP A 72 -4.25 12.02 1.54
N TYR A 73 -4.09 12.24 2.84
CA TYR A 73 -4.17 11.18 3.84
C TYR A 73 -5.57 10.56 3.96
N ASP A 74 -6.64 11.34 3.78
CA ASP A 74 -8.01 10.83 3.88
C ASP A 74 -8.43 10.09 2.60
N GLU A 75 -7.97 10.57 1.44
CA GLU A 75 -8.15 9.86 0.16
C GLU A 75 -7.49 8.48 0.20
N ILE A 76 -6.23 8.39 0.61
CA ILE A 76 -5.52 7.10 0.65
C ILE A 76 -6.10 6.15 1.69
N LYS A 77 -6.54 6.69 2.83
CA LYS A 77 -7.22 5.90 3.87
C LYS A 77 -8.52 5.31 3.35
N THR A 78 -9.27 6.06 2.54
CA THR A 78 -10.52 5.58 1.92
C THR A 78 -10.26 4.45 0.94
N LEU A 79 -9.25 4.59 0.06
CA LEU A 79 -8.84 3.54 -0.88
C LEU A 79 -8.42 2.26 -0.16
N LEU A 80 -7.52 2.38 0.82
CA LEU A 80 -7.00 1.22 1.55
C LEU A 80 -8.09 0.49 2.32
N LYS A 81 -9.01 1.21 2.98
CA LYS A 81 -10.16 0.59 3.64
C LYS A 81 -10.99 -0.27 2.69
N SER A 82 -11.10 0.13 1.41
CA SER A 82 -11.82 -0.65 0.41
C SER A 82 -11.08 -1.94 0.05
N TRP A 83 -9.76 -1.87 -0.13
CA TRP A 83 -8.95 -3.00 -0.60
C TRP A 83 -8.58 -4.01 0.50
N THR A 84 -8.65 -3.61 1.77
CA THR A 84 -8.24 -4.45 2.92
C THR A 84 -9.42 -5.10 3.64
N LYS A 85 -10.66 -5.02 3.12
CA LYS A 85 -11.86 -5.57 3.79
C LYS A 85 -11.79 -7.08 4.05
N GLU A 86 -11.17 -7.83 3.13
CA GLU A 86 -11.03 -9.29 3.22
C GLU A 86 -9.74 -9.74 3.93
N GLY A 87 -9.04 -8.80 4.60
CA GLY A 87 -7.73 -9.03 5.20
C GLY A 87 -6.59 -8.52 4.32
N PHE A 88 -5.45 -8.24 4.95
CA PHE A 88 -4.27 -7.72 4.27
C PHE A 88 -3.00 -8.07 5.04
N LYS A 89 -1.85 -7.99 4.35
CA LYS A 89 -0.52 -7.94 4.98
C LYS A 89 0.17 -6.68 4.51
N ALA A 90 0.82 -5.94 5.40
CA ALA A 90 1.56 -4.76 4.98
C ALA A 90 2.96 -4.72 5.58
N TYR A 91 3.87 -4.13 4.82
CA TYR A 91 5.30 -4.06 5.10
C TYR A 91 5.77 -2.64 4.79
N ARG A 92 6.39 -1.98 5.78
CA ARG A 92 7.09 -0.70 5.58
C ARG A 92 8.53 -0.96 5.16
N TYR A 93 9.03 -0.24 4.16
CA TYR A 93 10.39 -0.34 3.62
C TYR A 93 11.01 1.04 3.39
#